data_AF-Q2KI90-F1
#
_entry.id   AF-Q2KI90-F1
#
_cell.length_a   1.000
_cell.length_b   1.000
_cell.length_c   1.000
_cell.angle_alpha   90.00
_cell.angle_beta   90.00
_cell.angle_gamma   90.00
#
_symmetry.space_group_name_H-M   'P 1'
#
loop_
_entity.id
_entity.type
_entity.pdbx_description
1 polymer ?
#
loop_
_entity_poly.entity_id
_entity_poly.type
_entity_poly.pdbx_seq_one_letter_code
_entity_poly.pdbx_strand_id
1 'polypeptide(L)'
;MIASEFVLGLVLRLFLQAHVSAGGFGLFSSDKVGYVGFRFASYIDDYMVLQREPAGAVIWGYGTPRATVTVTLCRDQEPIMKKGTRVKADSNTWTVVLDPMKPGGPYEVMAQQTLGRINFTLRVHDVLFGDVWLCSGQSNMKMTVSQVFNATGELSNTAAYQSVRILSVSSTQAQQELEDLAKVDLRWSKPTSKNLGHGNFTYMSAVCWLFGRFLYDTLRYPVGLLSSSWSGTPIEAWSSRRSLEACGVPRSGSMPSDLKIGPSAHSVLWNAMIHPLRNMTLKGVIWYQGESNVNFNRDLYNCTFPLLIDDWRQTFHDGSQGQTERLFPFGFVQLSSYLSGEALHDGLPQIRWHQTADFGYVPNQRMPNTFMAAAVDLCDRNSPFGSIHPRDKQTVAYRLHLGARALAYGEKLIFQGPLPQKIELLADTGLLNLTYSQPIKVQRRDDKIFEVSCCSDHQCTWLPAPMDTFSTQTLALNITSCHDTPAALRYAWTPWPCEYKQCPLYHLTSTLPAPPFIAPITNPSPGYHSRTAK
;
A
#
# COMPACT_ATOMS: atom_id res chain seq x y z
N MET A 1 -47.72 -7.83 -28.36
CA MET A 1 -47.69 -7.94 -29.83
C MET A 1 -46.46 -7.21 -30.32
N ILE A 2 -45.72 -7.90 -31.18
CA ILE A 2 -44.33 -7.65 -31.58
C ILE A 2 -44.28 -6.48 -32.57
N ALA A 3 -43.27 -5.63 -32.47
CA ALA A 3 -42.85 -4.74 -33.56
C ALA A 3 -41.33 -4.84 -33.71
N SER A 4 -40.92 -5.02 -34.96
CA SER A 4 -39.67 -5.58 -35.45
C SER A 4 -38.53 -4.57 -35.64
N GLU A 5 -37.32 -5.12 -35.64
CA GLU A 5 -36.13 -4.82 -36.45
C GLU A 5 -35.62 -3.38 -36.61
N PHE A 6 -34.36 -3.17 -36.19
CA PHE A 6 -33.44 -2.24 -36.83
C PHE A 6 -32.07 -2.90 -37.04
N VAL A 7 -31.60 -2.81 -38.29
CA VAL A 7 -30.41 -3.45 -38.86
C VAL A 7 -29.15 -2.62 -38.63
N LEU A 8 -28.04 -3.35 -38.45
CA LEU A 8 -26.64 -2.93 -38.32
C LEU A 8 -26.12 -2.11 -39.52
N GLY A 9 -25.30 -1.09 -39.26
CA GLY A 9 -24.50 -0.38 -40.27
C GLY A 9 -23.17 0.10 -39.69
N LEU A 10 -22.10 -0.65 -39.97
CA LEU A 10 -20.71 -0.35 -39.60
C LEU A 10 -20.05 0.41 -40.76
N VAL A 11 -19.39 1.55 -40.51
CA VAL A 11 -18.56 2.25 -41.52
C VAL A 11 -17.13 2.37 -41.01
N LEU A 12 -16.23 1.67 -41.69
CA LEU A 12 -14.77 1.66 -41.50
C LEU A 12 -14.16 2.77 -42.36
N ARG A 13 -13.34 3.66 -41.79
CA ARG A 13 -12.53 4.63 -42.56
C ARG A 13 -11.09 4.14 -42.71
N LEU A 14 -10.70 3.82 -43.94
CA LEU A 14 -9.33 3.61 -44.40
C LEU A 14 -8.70 4.98 -44.75
N PHE A 15 -7.45 5.21 -44.32
CA PHE A 15 -6.63 6.31 -44.82
C PHE A 15 -5.46 5.77 -45.66
N LEU A 16 -5.35 6.31 -46.88
CA LEU A 16 -4.30 6.06 -47.88
C LEU A 16 -2.93 6.58 -47.41
N GLN A 17 -1.88 5.79 -47.63
CA GLN A 17 -0.49 6.26 -47.71
C GLN A 17 -0.14 6.56 -49.17
N ALA A 18 0.33 7.78 -49.45
CA ALA A 18 0.92 8.16 -50.72
C ALA A 18 2.45 8.26 -50.58
N HIS A 19 3.16 7.53 -51.44
CA HIS A 19 4.61 7.62 -51.62
C HIS A 19 4.96 8.82 -52.50
N VAL A 20 5.97 9.60 -52.11
CA VAL A 20 6.70 10.49 -53.03
C VAL A 20 8.19 10.28 -52.79
N SER A 21 8.91 9.94 -53.86
CA SER A 21 10.37 9.82 -53.94
C SER A 21 10.94 11.08 -54.58
N ALA A 22 11.99 11.66 -54.00
CA ALA A 22 12.98 12.47 -54.71
C ALA A 22 14.33 12.36 -53.98
N GLY A 23 15.40 12.08 -54.73
CA GLY A 23 16.71 11.65 -54.21
C GLY A 23 17.76 12.74 -53.98
N GLY A 24 18.96 12.26 -53.61
CA GLY A 24 20.24 12.88 -53.99
C GLY A 24 21.00 13.72 -52.95
N PHE A 25 21.97 13.08 -52.28
CA PHE A 25 23.27 13.57 -51.79
C PHE A 25 23.39 14.76 -50.82
N GLY A 26 24.00 14.47 -49.66
CA GLY A 26 24.62 15.45 -48.76
C GLY A 26 24.87 14.88 -47.36
N LEU A 27 26.00 14.17 -47.16
CA LEU A 27 26.48 13.79 -45.83
C LEU A 27 26.80 15.07 -45.04
N PHE A 28 25.92 15.42 -44.11
CA PHE A 28 26.27 16.21 -42.93
C PHE A 28 25.80 15.44 -41.71
N SER A 29 26.76 14.86 -40.99
CA SER A 29 26.57 14.32 -39.65
C SER A 29 26.22 15.50 -38.73
N SER A 30 24.93 15.75 -38.52
CA SER A 30 24.49 16.60 -37.42
C SER A 30 24.46 15.71 -36.17
N ASP A 31 25.43 15.90 -35.28
CA ASP A 31 25.28 15.48 -33.89
C ASP A 31 24.05 16.21 -33.32
N LYS A 32 22.88 15.59 -33.44
CA LYS A 32 21.70 15.99 -32.68
C LYS A 32 21.97 15.58 -31.24
N VAL A 33 22.74 16.40 -30.53
CA VAL A 33 22.63 16.49 -29.08
C VAL A 33 21.20 16.94 -28.83
N GLY A 34 20.30 15.98 -28.57
CA GLY A 34 18.93 16.28 -28.18
C GLY A 34 19.00 17.22 -26.99
N TYR A 35 18.56 18.47 -27.17
CA TYR A 35 18.63 19.47 -26.12
C TYR A 35 17.61 19.07 -25.04
N VAL A 36 18.06 18.35 -24.03
CA VAL A 36 17.23 18.09 -22.85
C VAL A 36 17.14 19.41 -22.11
N GLY A 37 15.95 20.01 -22.10
CA GLY A 37 15.70 21.27 -21.42
C GLY A 37 16.04 21.19 -19.93
N PHE A 38 16.59 22.25 -19.36
CA PHE A 38 16.85 22.34 -17.92
C PHE A 38 15.50 22.38 -17.18
N ARG A 39 15.21 21.33 -16.40
CA ARG A 39 13.96 21.18 -15.65
C ARG A 39 14.17 20.35 -14.38
N PHE A 40 13.28 20.50 -13.41
CA PHE A 40 13.17 19.55 -12.31
C PHE A 40 12.54 18.22 -12.79
N ALA A 41 12.65 17.19 -11.94
CA ALA A 41 11.86 15.97 -12.08
C ALA A 41 10.36 16.29 -12.11
N SER A 42 9.58 15.45 -12.78
CA SER A 42 8.17 15.71 -13.10
C SER A 42 7.28 16.02 -11.88
N TYR A 43 7.63 15.51 -10.70
CA TYR A 43 6.88 15.65 -9.45
C TYR A 43 7.47 16.69 -8.48
N ILE A 44 8.57 17.35 -8.81
CA ILE A 44 9.09 18.49 -8.03
C ILE A 44 8.41 19.74 -8.58
N ASP A 45 7.52 20.32 -7.78
CA ASP A 45 6.58 21.35 -8.22
C ASP A 45 6.13 22.21 -7.02
N ASP A 46 5.45 23.33 -7.30
CA ASP A 46 4.96 24.25 -6.27
C ASP A 46 4.07 23.51 -5.24
N TYR A 47 4.04 24.01 -4.00
CA TYR A 47 3.25 23.44 -2.89
C TYR A 47 3.72 22.06 -2.40
N MET A 48 4.86 21.55 -2.83
CA MET A 48 5.32 20.22 -2.42
C MET A 48 5.74 20.15 -0.96
N VAL A 49 5.76 18.93 -0.42
CA VAL A 49 6.41 18.61 0.86
C VAL A 49 7.66 17.79 0.58
N LEU A 50 8.78 18.21 1.14
CA LEU A 50 10.04 17.49 1.19
C LEU A 50 10.18 16.80 2.55
N GLN A 51 10.87 15.66 2.58
CA GLN A 51 11.11 14.94 3.83
C GLN A 51 11.95 15.78 4.80
N ARG A 52 11.46 15.92 6.02
CA ARG A 52 12.15 16.58 7.14
C ARG A 52 13.26 15.70 7.73
N GLU A 53 14.06 16.32 8.59
CA GLU A 53 15.08 15.69 9.42
C GLU A 53 14.56 14.43 10.18
N PRO A 54 15.42 13.44 10.47
CA PRO A 54 16.89 13.46 10.35
C PRO A 54 17.43 13.21 8.93
N ALA A 55 16.58 12.84 7.98
CA ALA A 55 16.97 12.65 6.59
C ALA A 55 17.10 13.98 5.83
N GLY A 56 17.92 13.98 4.78
CA GLY A 56 17.98 15.03 3.77
C GLY A 56 17.00 14.78 2.64
N ALA A 57 16.43 15.85 2.08
CA ALA A 57 15.55 15.77 0.93
C ALA A 57 16.37 15.77 -0.38
N VAL A 58 16.04 14.86 -1.29
CA VAL A 58 16.70 14.77 -2.60
C VAL A 58 15.98 15.67 -3.61
N ILE A 59 16.75 16.56 -4.25
CA ILE A 59 16.29 17.39 -5.36
C ILE A 59 17.06 16.99 -6.61
N TRP A 60 16.33 16.76 -7.70
CA TRP A 60 16.93 16.29 -8.94
C TRP A 60 16.16 16.75 -10.17
N GLY A 61 16.77 16.60 -11.33
CA GLY A 61 16.15 16.95 -12.60
C GLY A 61 17.04 16.65 -13.78
N TYR A 62 16.75 17.32 -14.89
CA TYR A 62 17.45 17.18 -16.15
C TYR A 62 18.12 18.48 -16.55
N GLY A 63 19.18 18.38 -17.35
CA GLY A 63 19.91 19.54 -17.83
C GLY A 63 20.87 19.21 -18.96
N THR A 64 21.66 20.20 -19.35
CA THR A 64 22.68 20.04 -20.40
C THR A 64 23.88 19.26 -19.86
N PRO A 65 24.35 18.20 -20.52
CA PRO A 65 25.51 17.41 -20.09
C PRO A 65 26.69 18.25 -19.62
N ARG A 66 27.28 17.85 -18.48
CA ARG A 66 28.46 18.47 -17.85
C ARG A 66 28.27 19.91 -17.35
N ALA A 67 27.11 20.53 -17.56
CA ALA A 67 26.80 21.84 -16.99
C ALA A 67 26.82 21.80 -15.46
N THR A 68 27.17 22.92 -14.84
CA THR A 68 27.15 23.04 -13.37
C THR A 68 25.74 23.43 -12.95
N VAL A 69 25.18 22.75 -11.96
CA VAL A 69 23.89 23.07 -11.37
C VAL A 69 24.09 23.47 -9.92
N THR A 70 23.53 24.61 -9.53
CA THR A 70 23.47 25.04 -8.14
C THR A 70 22.02 25.06 -7.69
N VAL A 71 21.71 24.34 -6.61
CA VAL A 71 20.43 24.40 -5.92
C VAL A 71 20.56 25.27 -4.69
N THR A 72 19.65 26.23 -4.53
CA THR A 72 19.59 27.15 -3.40
C THR A 72 18.23 27.03 -2.73
N LEU A 73 18.22 26.81 -1.42
CA LEU A 73 17.01 26.89 -0.61
C LEU A 73 16.94 28.31 -0.02
N CYS A 74 15.81 28.97 -0.19
CA CYS A 74 15.59 30.33 0.28
C CYS A 74 14.43 30.38 1.28
N ARG A 75 14.54 31.28 2.27
CA ARG A 75 13.44 31.67 3.16
C ARG A 75 13.31 33.19 3.11
N ASP A 76 12.11 33.68 2.84
CA ASP A 76 11.86 35.13 2.70
C ASP A 76 12.84 35.81 1.73
N GLN A 77 13.09 35.16 0.58
CA GLN A 77 14.04 35.54 -0.47
C GLN A 77 15.54 35.46 -0.11
N GLU A 78 15.87 35.20 1.15
CA GLU A 78 17.26 35.05 1.60
C GLU A 78 17.74 33.59 1.46
N PRO A 79 18.93 33.35 0.87
CA PRO A 79 19.48 32.01 0.72
C PRO A 79 19.94 31.46 2.07
N ILE A 80 19.37 30.32 2.48
CA ILE A 80 19.73 29.63 3.73
C ILE A 80 20.59 28.38 3.50
N MET A 81 20.59 27.84 2.28
CA MET A 81 21.39 26.67 1.90
C MET A 81 21.73 26.74 0.42
N LYS A 82 22.94 26.30 0.06
CA LYS A 82 23.39 26.18 -1.34
C LYS A 82 24.14 24.86 -1.54
N LYS A 83 23.75 24.09 -2.55
CA LYS A 83 24.37 22.83 -2.95
C LYS A 83 24.74 22.87 -4.42
N GLY A 84 25.93 22.39 -4.76
CA GLY A 84 26.42 22.33 -6.15
C GLY A 84 26.51 20.89 -6.65
N THR A 85 26.23 20.68 -7.92
CA THR A 85 26.40 19.40 -8.61
C THR A 85 26.71 19.63 -10.10
N ARG A 86 26.89 18.56 -10.86
CA ARG A 86 27.02 18.61 -12.32
C ARG A 86 25.99 17.69 -12.96
N VAL A 87 25.54 18.08 -14.14
CA VAL A 87 24.71 17.21 -14.97
C VAL A 87 25.56 16.04 -15.48
N LYS A 88 25.11 14.81 -15.22
CA LYS A 88 25.74 13.58 -15.69
C LYS A 88 25.63 13.49 -17.22
N ALA A 89 26.71 13.03 -17.86
CA ALA A 89 26.80 13.04 -19.32
C ALA A 89 26.06 11.87 -20.00
N ASP A 90 25.81 10.79 -19.26
CA ASP A 90 25.15 9.56 -19.72
C ASP A 90 23.63 9.63 -19.57
N SER A 91 23.12 10.21 -18.48
CA SER A 91 21.69 10.28 -18.19
C SER A 91 21.06 11.64 -18.43
N ASN A 92 21.86 12.69 -18.62
CA ASN A 92 21.42 14.09 -18.63
C ASN A 92 20.75 14.54 -17.32
N THR A 93 20.96 13.81 -16.22
CA THR A 93 20.36 14.12 -14.91
C THR A 93 21.34 14.78 -13.96
N TRP A 94 20.82 15.58 -13.04
CA TRP A 94 21.56 16.15 -11.92
C TRP A 94 20.81 15.87 -10.63
N THR A 95 21.53 15.78 -9.51
CA THR A 95 20.95 15.49 -8.20
C THR A 95 21.76 16.17 -7.11
N VAL A 96 21.06 16.67 -6.08
CA VAL A 96 21.62 17.14 -4.82
C VAL A 96 20.83 16.56 -3.66
N VAL A 97 21.51 16.35 -2.53
CA VAL A 97 20.87 16.09 -1.24
C VAL A 97 20.93 17.38 -0.43
N LEU A 98 19.78 17.88 -0.01
CA LEU A 98 19.70 19.02 0.91
C LEU A 98 20.11 18.57 2.32
N ASP A 99 20.65 19.48 3.13
CA ASP A 99 20.89 19.17 4.54
C ASP A 99 19.55 18.89 5.25
N PRO A 100 19.52 18.05 6.29
CA PRO A 100 18.30 17.80 7.06
C PRO A 100 17.68 19.09 7.57
N MET A 101 16.37 19.24 7.37
CA MET A 101 15.63 20.44 7.75
C MET A 101 14.55 20.11 8.78
N LYS A 102 14.43 20.98 9.79
CA LYS A 102 13.30 20.96 10.73
C LYS A 102 11.97 21.10 9.98
N PRO A 103 10.88 20.50 10.49
CA PRO A 103 9.57 20.66 9.89
C PRO A 103 9.14 22.14 9.84
N GLY A 104 8.47 22.55 8.76
CA GLY A 104 7.97 23.91 8.58
C GLY A 104 8.13 24.43 7.16
N GLY A 105 8.18 25.75 7.02
CA GLY A 105 8.16 26.48 5.74
C GLY A 105 7.13 27.62 5.78
N PRO A 106 6.75 28.19 4.63
CA PRO A 106 7.21 27.82 3.29
C PRO A 106 8.66 28.25 2.99
N TYR A 107 9.28 27.51 2.09
CA TYR A 107 10.57 27.83 1.47
C TYR A 107 10.41 27.93 -0.05
N GLU A 108 11.44 28.47 -0.70
CA GLU A 108 11.60 28.41 -2.15
C GLU A 108 12.84 27.57 -2.50
N VAL A 109 12.71 26.69 -3.49
CA VAL A 109 13.84 25.93 -4.06
C VAL A 109 14.16 26.50 -5.44
N MET A 110 15.36 27.05 -5.58
CA MET A 110 15.87 27.59 -6.84
C MET A 110 16.96 26.68 -7.39
N ALA A 111 16.86 26.25 -8.65
CA ALA A 111 17.94 25.56 -9.35
C ALA A 111 18.47 26.43 -10.49
N GLN A 112 19.80 26.59 -10.57
CA GLN A 112 20.47 27.38 -11.60
C GLN A 112 21.47 26.50 -12.34
N GLN A 113 21.32 26.40 -13.67
CA GLN A 113 22.30 25.74 -14.53
C GLN A 113 23.16 26.79 -15.22
N THR A 114 24.48 26.60 -15.18
CA THR A 114 25.47 27.41 -15.89
C THR A 114 26.27 26.57 -16.88
N LEU A 115 26.28 26.99 -18.15
CA LEU A 115 27.18 26.47 -19.18
C LEU A 115 27.76 27.62 -20.01
N GLY A 116 29.06 27.86 -19.88
CA GLY A 116 29.71 29.02 -20.49
C GLY A 116 29.12 30.33 -19.95
N ARG A 117 28.51 31.15 -20.82
CA ARG A 117 27.86 32.42 -20.45
C ARG A 117 26.35 32.32 -20.27
N ILE A 118 25.75 31.14 -20.49
CA ILE A 118 24.30 30.95 -20.45
C ILE A 118 23.90 30.44 -19.06
N ASN A 119 22.94 31.11 -18.45
CA ASN A 119 22.35 30.74 -17.17
C ASN A 119 20.84 30.49 -17.34
N PHE A 120 20.38 29.33 -16.88
CA PHE A 120 18.96 29.01 -16.75
C PHE A 120 18.60 28.91 -15.28
N THR A 121 17.44 29.46 -14.88
CA THR A 121 16.96 29.40 -13.50
C THR A 121 15.55 28.82 -13.47
N LEU A 122 15.32 27.90 -12.52
CA LEU A 122 14.03 27.33 -12.20
C LEU A 122 13.74 27.63 -10.73
N ARG A 123 12.45 27.80 -10.39
CA ARG A 123 12.00 28.04 -9.02
C ARG A 123 10.78 27.18 -8.71
N VAL A 124 10.71 26.72 -7.47
CA VAL A 124 9.58 26.03 -6.88
C VAL A 124 9.24 26.72 -5.56
N HIS A 125 7.98 27.07 -5.38
CA HIS A 125 7.48 27.93 -4.31
C HIS A 125 6.57 27.17 -3.35
N ASP A 126 6.34 27.73 -2.15
CA ASP A 126 5.51 27.13 -1.09
C ASP A 126 5.94 25.68 -0.75
N VAL A 127 7.26 25.47 -0.64
CA VAL A 127 7.84 24.16 -0.27
C VAL A 127 7.84 24.01 1.23
N LEU A 128 7.24 22.93 1.73
CA LEU A 128 7.25 22.60 3.16
C LEU A 128 8.22 21.45 3.44
N PHE A 129 8.78 21.40 4.65
CA PHE A 129 9.45 20.22 5.18
C PHE A 129 8.52 19.52 6.17
N GLY A 130 8.32 18.22 5.97
CA GLY A 130 7.35 17.40 6.69
C GLY A 130 7.60 15.92 6.48
N ASP A 131 6.69 15.06 6.93
CA ASP A 131 6.79 13.63 6.63
C ASP A 131 6.08 13.30 5.32
N VAL A 132 6.75 12.58 4.44
CA VAL A 132 6.26 12.24 3.10
C VAL A 132 5.87 10.76 3.05
N TRP A 133 4.63 10.49 2.69
CA TRP A 133 4.05 9.15 2.61
C TRP A 133 3.55 8.83 1.21
N LEU A 134 3.90 7.64 0.72
CA LEU A 134 3.40 7.09 -0.54
C LEU A 134 2.27 6.09 -0.28
N CYS A 135 1.12 6.30 -0.90
CA CYS A 135 -0.05 5.44 -0.79
C CYS A 135 -0.29 4.72 -2.13
N SER A 136 -0.33 3.39 -2.11
CA SER A 136 -0.43 2.59 -3.32
C SER A 136 -1.32 1.34 -3.15
N GLY A 137 -1.63 0.69 -4.26
CA GLY A 137 -2.48 -0.48 -4.34
C GLY A 137 -3.59 -0.34 -5.38
N GLN A 138 -4.70 -1.01 -5.15
CA GLN A 138 -5.80 -1.13 -6.12
C GLN A 138 -7.03 -0.28 -5.76
N SER A 139 -8.22 -0.73 -6.16
CA SER A 139 -9.47 0.05 -6.12
C SER A 139 -9.80 0.58 -4.74
N ASN A 140 -9.60 -0.19 -3.67
CA ASN A 140 -9.83 0.25 -2.30
C ASN A 140 -8.85 1.34 -1.82
N MET A 141 -7.63 1.38 -2.37
CA MET A 141 -6.73 2.55 -2.24
C MET A 141 -7.20 3.71 -3.13
N LYS A 142 -7.68 3.42 -4.35
CA LYS A 142 -8.04 4.42 -5.36
C LYS A 142 -9.37 5.15 -5.09
N MET A 143 -10.26 4.61 -4.25
CA MET A 143 -11.52 5.27 -3.89
C MET A 143 -11.28 6.70 -3.41
N THR A 144 -12.06 7.64 -3.94
CA THR A 144 -11.94 9.07 -3.63
C THR A 144 -12.72 9.45 -2.38
N VAL A 145 -12.45 10.63 -1.80
CA VAL A 145 -13.10 11.09 -0.55
C VAL A 145 -14.62 11.23 -0.70
N SER A 146 -15.13 11.47 -1.91
CA SER A 146 -16.57 11.52 -2.18
C SER A 146 -17.27 10.16 -2.11
N GLN A 147 -16.52 9.06 -2.12
CA GLN A 147 -17.03 7.69 -2.16
C GLN A 147 -17.14 7.03 -0.77
N VAL A 148 -16.76 7.71 0.30
CA VAL A 148 -16.66 7.13 1.66
C VAL A 148 -17.71 7.70 2.61
N PHE A 149 -17.93 7.05 3.75
CA PHE A 149 -18.80 7.62 4.79
C PHE A 149 -18.24 8.94 5.33
N ASN A 150 -19.14 9.86 5.72
CA ASN A 150 -18.86 11.24 6.13
C ASN A 150 -18.10 12.11 5.11
N ALA A 151 -18.14 11.76 3.82
CA ALA A 151 -17.52 12.54 2.75
C ALA A 151 -17.81 14.05 2.83
N THR A 152 -19.06 14.45 3.07
CA THR A 152 -19.46 15.86 3.14
C THR A 152 -18.69 16.64 4.19
N GLY A 153 -18.48 16.05 5.38
CA GLY A 153 -17.73 16.69 6.46
C GLY A 153 -16.23 16.76 6.16
N GLU A 154 -15.68 15.72 5.55
CA GLU A 154 -14.26 15.70 5.15
C GLU A 154 -13.97 16.73 4.05
N LEU A 155 -14.85 16.87 3.07
CA LEU A 155 -14.69 17.82 1.96
C LEU A 155 -14.87 19.28 2.39
N SER A 156 -15.72 19.56 3.38
CA SER A 156 -15.95 20.92 3.87
C SER A 156 -14.83 21.44 4.80
N ASN A 157 -14.10 20.55 5.48
CA ASN A 157 -13.11 20.93 6.49
C ASN A 157 -11.67 21.10 5.94
N THR A 158 -11.49 21.17 4.62
CA THR A 158 -10.14 21.21 4.00
C THR A 158 -9.32 22.46 4.38
N ALA A 159 -9.96 23.56 4.75
CA ALA A 159 -9.30 24.78 5.21
C ALA A 159 -8.47 24.59 6.50
N ALA A 160 -8.79 23.60 7.34
CA ALA A 160 -8.04 23.30 8.56
C ALA A 160 -6.72 22.55 8.30
N TYR A 161 -6.53 22.02 7.08
CA TYR A 161 -5.45 21.08 6.74
C TYR A 161 -4.54 21.61 5.63
N GLN A 162 -4.36 22.92 5.55
CA GLN A 162 -3.53 23.56 4.53
C GLN A 162 -2.04 23.25 4.66
N SER A 163 -1.58 22.52 5.67
CA SER A 163 -0.19 22.01 5.76
C SER A 163 -0.08 20.54 5.35
N VAL A 164 -1.19 19.89 4.98
CA VAL A 164 -1.20 18.57 4.36
C VAL A 164 -1.23 18.78 2.84
N ARG A 165 -0.19 18.37 2.12
CA ARG A 165 -0.10 18.55 0.66
C ARG A 165 -0.32 17.22 -0.04
N ILE A 166 -1.00 17.26 -1.17
CA ILE A 166 -1.38 16.07 -1.92
C ILE A 166 -0.88 16.13 -3.36
N LEU A 167 -0.48 14.96 -3.88
CA LEU A 167 -0.15 14.71 -5.27
C LEU A 167 -0.76 13.37 -5.71
N SER A 168 -1.16 13.26 -6.98
CA SER A 168 -1.62 11.98 -7.54
C SER A 168 -0.95 11.68 -8.88
N VAL A 169 -0.32 10.51 -8.93
CA VAL A 169 0.36 9.96 -10.11
C VAL A 169 -0.69 9.49 -11.12
N SER A 170 -0.46 9.76 -12.41
CA SER A 170 -1.36 9.29 -13.45
C SER A 170 -1.32 7.76 -13.59
N SER A 171 -2.48 7.17 -13.89
CA SER A 171 -2.56 5.76 -14.28
C SER A 171 -1.82 5.52 -15.61
N THR A 172 -0.57 5.05 -15.52
CA THR A 172 0.31 4.76 -16.66
C THR A 172 0.98 3.39 -16.50
N GLN A 173 1.31 2.72 -17.59
CA GLN A 173 2.03 1.44 -17.59
C GLN A 173 3.24 1.51 -18.52
N ALA A 174 4.32 0.79 -18.19
CA ALA A 174 5.53 0.73 -19.01
C ALA A 174 6.18 -0.66 -18.94
N GLN A 175 6.73 -1.13 -20.06
CA GLN A 175 7.41 -2.43 -20.12
C GLN A 175 8.81 -2.40 -19.47
N GLN A 176 9.38 -1.21 -19.28
CA GLN A 176 10.66 -0.98 -18.65
C GLN A 176 10.55 0.10 -17.60
N GLU A 177 11.39 0.00 -16.57
CA GLU A 177 11.54 1.00 -15.50
C GLU A 177 11.77 2.39 -16.08
N LEU A 178 10.86 3.33 -15.82
CA LEU A 178 11.00 4.71 -16.24
C LEU A 178 11.86 5.49 -15.24
N GLU A 179 12.66 6.44 -15.73
CA GLU A 179 13.50 7.30 -14.89
C GLU A 179 12.67 8.37 -14.15
N ASP A 180 11.66 8.94 -14.81
CA ASP A 180 10.78 10.00 -14.32
C ASP A 180 9.32 9.67 -14.67
N LEU A 181 8.35 10.22 -13.95
CA LEU A 181 6.94 9.95 -14.25
C LEU A 181 6.60 10.49 -15.63
N ALA A 182 5.91 9.66 -16.42
CA ALA A 182 5.39 10.10 -17.72
C ALA A 182 4.32 11.19 -17.56
N LYS A 183 3.51 11.12 -16.50
CA LYS A 183 2.43 12.07 -16.23
C LYS A 183 2.03 12.08 -14.76
N VAL A 184 1.58 13.25 -14.29
CA VAL A 184 1.00 13.49 -12.97
C VAL A 184 -0.43 14.03 -13.18
N ASP A 185 -1.43 13.40 -12.56
CA ASP A 185 -2.86 13.77 -12.73
C ASP A 185 -3.25 14.95 -11.82
N LEU A 186 -2.71 14.97 -10.60
CA LEU A 186 -2.83 16.09 -9.67
C LEU A 186 -1.44 16.49 -9.23
N ARG A 187 -0.96 17.66 -9.69
CA ARG A 187 0.26 18.29 -9.19
C ARG A 187 0.15 18.56 -7.68
N TRP A 188 1.29 18.75 -7.02
CA TRP A 188 1.31 19.14 -5.62
C TRP A 188 0.36 20.32 -5.37
N SER A 189 -0.51 20.16 -4.38
CA SER A 189 -1.55 21.15 -4.11
C SER A 189 -1.97 21.14 -2.65
N LYS A 190 -2.54 22.27 -2.23
CA LYS A 190 -3.30 22.35 -0.98
C LYS A 190 -4.61 21.54 -1.15
N PRO A 191 -5.15 20.95 -0.08
CA PRO A 191 -6.37 20.17 -0.18
C PRO A 191 -7.56 21.12 -0.39
N THR A 192 -8.45 20.73 -1.29
CA THR A 192 -9.72 21.40 -1.58
C THR A 192 -10.82 20.36 -1.71
N SER A 193 -12.08 20.77 -1.55
CA SER A 193 -13.21 19.85 -1.82
C SER A 193 -13.15 19.27 -3.24
N LYS A 194 -12.73 20.08 -4.22
CA LYS A 194 -12.64 19.68 -5.62
C LYS A 194 -11.59 18.59 -5.86
N ASN A 195 -10.36 18.73 -5.36
CA ASN A 195 -9.30 17.76 -5.65
C ASN A 195 -9.40 16.48 -4.78
N LEU A 196 -10.01 16.56 -3.59
CA LEU A 196 -10.27 15.38 -2.76
C LEU A 196 -11.44 14.52 -3.26
N GLY A 197 -12.51 15.17 -3.75
CA GLY A 197 -13.73 14.51 -4.22
C GLY A 197 -13.80 14.31 -5.73
N HIS A 198 -12.68 14.43 -6.46
CA HIS A 198 -12.65 14.49 -7.92
C HIS A 198 -13.12 13.16 -8.55
N GLY A 199 -14.42 13.05 -8.82
CA GLY A 199 -15.02 11.87 -9.47
C GLY A 199 -14.83 10.55 -8.71
N ASN A 200 -15.37 9.47 -9.26
CA ASN A 200 -15.20 8.13 -8.71
C ASN A 200 -13.91 7.50 -9.22
N PHE A 201 -13.08 6.94 -8.33
CA PHE A 201 -11.85 6.21 -8.66
C PHE A 201 -10.86 6.99 -9.54
N THR A 202 -10.75 8.31 -9.36
CA THR A 202 -9.73 9.12 -10.05
C THR A 202 -8.60 9.50 -9.09
N TYR A 203 -8.80 10.52 -8.26
CA TYR A 203 -7.96 11.00 -7.17
C TYR A 203 -8.80 11.94 -6.29
N MET A 204 -8.43 12.30 -5.07
CA MET A 204 -7.34 11.79 -4.24
C MET A 204 -7.80 10.56 -3.46
N SER A 205 -6.91 9.59 -3.23
CA SER A 205 -7.19 8.42 -2.37
C SER A 205 -7.74 8.82 -0.99
N ALA A 206 -8.92 8.33 -0.64
CA ALA A 206 -9.57 8.60 0.64
C ALA A 206 -8.77 8.04 1.82
N VAL A 207 -8.24 6.81 1.68
CA VAL A 207 -7.41 6.19 2.72
C VAL A 207 -6.15 7.02 2.94
N CYS A 208 -5.50 7.44 1.86
CA CYS A 208 -4.29 8.25 1.94
C CYS A 208 -4.55 9.61 2.61
N TRP A 209 -5.59 10.32 2.17
CA TRP A 209 -6.03 11.60 2.75
C TRP A 209 -6.31 11.46 4.24
N LEU A 210 -7.18 10.52 4.64
CA LEU A 210 -7.59 10.34 6.03
C LEU A 210 -6.41 9.95 6.92
N PHE A 211 -5.51 9.11 6.42
CA PHE A 211 -4.30 8.71 7.15
C PHE A 211 -3.40 9.92 7.43
N GLY A 212 -3.09 10.72 6.41
CA GLY A 212 -2.28 11.93 6.59
C GLY A 212 -2.97 13.00 7.43
N ARG A 213 -4.30 13.12 7.33
CA ARG A 213 -5.11 13.98 8.20
C ARG A 213 -4.97 13.60 9.67
N PHE A 214 -5.14 12.32 10.01
CA PHE A 214 -4.95 11.84 11.39
C PHE A 214 -3.52 12.04 11.90
N LEU A 215 -2.52 11.80 11.04
CA LEU A 215 -1.13 12.10 11.38
C LEU A 215 -0.94 13.59 11.67
N TYR A 216 -1.46 14.47 10.83
CA TYR A 216 -1.37 15.92 11.04
C TYR A 216 -2.04 16.36 12.35
N ASP A 217 -3.22 15.82 12.66
CA ASP A 217 -3.93 16.10 13.91
C ASP A 217 -3.13 15.71 15.16
N THR A 218 -2.26 14.70 15.04
CA THR A 218 -1.41 14.22 16.13
C THR A 218 -0.08 14.97 16.18
N LEU A 219 0.60 15.08 15.03
CA LEU A 219 1.99 15.52 14.91
C LEU A 219 2.14 17.04 14.82
N ARG A 220 1.10 17.73 14.31
CA ARG A 220 1.03 19.20 14.21
C ARG A 220 2.16 19.83 13.39
N TYR A 221 2.66 19.13 12.38
CA TYR A 221 3.60 19.65 11.38
C TYR A 221 3.26 19.13 9.96
N PRO A 222 3.84 19.70 8.88
CA PRO A 222 3.45 19.37 7.50
C PRO A 222 3.53 17.88 7.15
N VAL A 223 2.61 17.41 6.30
CA VAL A 223 2.56 16.04 5.79
C VAL A 223 2.38 16.06 4.28
N GLY A 224 3.21 15.32 3.55
CA GLY A 224 3.10 15.12 2.11
C GLY A 224 2.49 13.77 1.78
N LEU A 225 1.49 13.73 0.91
CA LEU A 225 0.79 12.51 0.52
C LEU A 225 0.84 12.31 -1.00
N LEU A 226 1.43 11.19 -1.41
CA LEU A 226 1.46 10.78 -2.81
C LEU A 226 0.51 9.61 -3.03
N SER A 227 -0.45 9.76 -3.94
CA SER A 227 -1.32 8.67 -4.36
C SER A 227 -0.84 8.07 -5.67
N SER A 228 -0.54 6.77 -5.67
CA SER A 228 -0.13 5.98 -6.85
C SER A 228 -0.87 4.65 -6.85
N SER A 229 -2.09 4.61 -7.41
CA SER A 229 -2.99 3.47 -7.28
C SER A 229 -3.82 3.22 -8.54
N TRP A 230 -4.12 1.94 -8.84
CA TRP A 230 -4.91 1.55 -10.00
C TRP A 230 -5.79 0.33 -9.72
N SER A 231 -7.12 0.48 -9.89
CA SER A 231 -8.13 -0.57 -9.71
C SER A 231 -7.88 -1.85 -10.51
N GLY A 232 -8.23 -3.01 -9.95
CA GLY A 232 -8.26 -4.30 -10.65
C GLY A 232 -6.88 -4.87 -11.00
N THR A 233 -5.87 -4.54 -10.20
CA THR A 233 -4.47 -4.88 -10.47
C THR A 233 -3.94 -5.90 -9.47
N PRO A 234 -3.32 -6.99 -9.93
CA PRO A 234 -2.69 -7.96 -9.05
C PRO A 234 -1.30 -7.48 -8.63
N ILE A 235 -0.75 -8.04 -7.55
CA ILE A 235 0.55 -7.62 -6.98
C ILE A 235 1.72 -7.72 -7.97
N GLU A 236 1.62 -8.60 -8.95
CA GLU A 236 2.60 -8.81 -10.01
C GLU A 236 2.80 -7.57 -10.88
N ALA A 237 1.78 -6.76 -11.09
CA ALA A 237 1.91 -5.52 -11.84
C ALA A 237 2.74 -4.46 -11.07
N TRP A 238 2.76 -4.55 -9.74
CA TRP A 238 3.40 -3.61 -8.81
C TRP A 238 4.75 -4.07 -8.27
N SER A 239 5.11 -5.33 -8.54
CA SER A 239 6.39 -5.92 -8.15
C SER A 239 7.41 -5.74 -9.27
N SER A 240 8.66 -5.47 -8.91
CA SER A 240 9.75 -5.51 -9.88
C SER A 240 9.95 -6.93 -10.42
N ARG A 241 10.59 -7.04 -11.58
CA ARG A 241 10.87 -8.34 -12.20
C ARG A 241 11.73 -9.22 -11.30
N ARG A 242 12.70 -8.63 -10.59
CA ARG A 242 13.58 -9.31 -9.66
C ARG A 242 12.83 -9.94 -8.48
N SER A 243 11.86 -9.24 -7.88
CA SER A 243 11.04 -9.80 -6.80
C SER A 243 10.15 -10.95 -7.29
N LEU A 244 9.60 -10.84 -8.50
CA LEU A 244 8.77 -11.89 -9.09
C LEU A 244 9.56 -13.15 -9.42
N GLU A 245 10.75 -12.99 -10.02
CA GLU A 245 11.64 -14.11 -10.33
C GLU A 245 12.12 -14.82 -9.06
N ALA A 246 12.42 -14.08 -7.99
CA ALA A 246 12.82 -14.64 -6.70
C ALA A 246 11.71 -15.48 -6.03
N CYS A 247 10.44 -15.18 -6.30
CA CYS A 247 9.29 -15.97 -5.83
C CYS A 247 8.87 -17.09 -6.80
N GLY A 248 9.60 -17.30 -7.89
CA GLY A 248 9.25 -18.31 -8.88
C GLY A 248 7.95 -18.01 -9.64
N VAL A 249 7.52 -16.75 -9.70
CA VAL A 249 6.33 -16.37 -10.48
C VAL A 249 6.61 -16.66 -11.97
N PRO A 250 5.75 -17.41 -12.68
CA PRO A 250 6.00 -17.79 -14.06
C PRO A 250 6.25 -16.58 -14.98
N ARG A 251 7.30 -16.63 -15.81
CA ARG A 251 7.67 -15.52 -16.71
C ARG A 251 6.57 -15.15 -17.71
N SER A 252 5.73 -16.12 -18.05
CA SER A 252 4.53 -15.94 -18.86
C SER A 252 3.31 -16.31 -18.02
N GLY A 253 2.51 -15.32 -17.70
CA GLY A 253 1.24 -15.48 -17.00
C GLY A 253 0.48 -14.17 -17.14
N SER A 254 -0.70 -14.24 -17.74
CA SER A 254 -1.65 -13.14 -17.67
C SER A 254 -2.82 -13.62 -16.84
N MET A 255 -3.34 -12.74 -15.99
CA MET A 255 -4.67 -12.96 -15.41
C MET A 255 -5.64 -13.42 -16.52
N PRO A 256 -6.43 -14.47 -16.29
CA PRO A 256 -7.50 -14.89 -17.19
C PRO A 256 -8.33 -13.67 -17.62
N SER A 257 -8.71 -13.61 -18.90
CA SER A 257 -9.33 -12.41 -19.49
C SER A 257 -10.62 -12.00 -18.79
N ASP A 258 -11.35 -12.98 -18.25
CA ASP A 258 -12.57 -12.85 -17.44
C ASP A 258 -12.33 -12.21 -16.07
N LEU A 259 -11.12 -12.30 -15.52
CA LEU A 259 -10.72 -11.68 -14.25
C LEU A 259 -10.03 -10.33 -14.43
N LYS A 260 -9.71 -9.95 -15.66
CA LYS A 260 -8.88 -8.77 -15.98
C LYS A 260 -9.72 -7.48 -15.98
N ILE A 261 -9.67 -6.75 -14.87
CA ILE A 261 -10.36 -5.45 -14.69
C ILE A 261 -9.38 -4.26 -14.78
N GLY A 262 -8.06 -4.52 -14.71
CA GLY A 262 -7.01 -3.52 -14.83
C GLY A 262 -5.71 -4.10 -15.41
N PRO A 263 -4.62 -3.30 -15.46
CA PRO A 263 -3.31 -3.78 -15.87
C PRO A 263 -2.84 -4.97 -15.01
N SER A 264 -2.45 -6.05 -15.67
CA SER A 264 -2.07 -7.32 -15.03
C SER A 264 -0.78 -7.92 -15.57
N ALA A 265 -0.15 -7.24 -16.54
CA ALA A 265 1.18 -7.63 -17.00
C ALA A 265 2.21 -7.35 -15.91
N HIS A 266 3.23 -8.21 -15.82
CA HIS A 266 4.22 -8.14 -14.75
C HIS A 266 5.00 -6.83 -14.79
N SER A 267 5.20 -6.25 -13.61
CA SER A 267 6.00 -5.05 -13.36
C SER A 267 5.57 -3.78 -14.09
N VAL A 268 4.49 -3.78 -14.88
CA VAL A 268 4.20 -2.62 -15.73
C VAL A 268 3.81 -1.36 -14.95
N LEU A 269 3.26 -1.54 -13.74
CA LEU A 269 2.91 -0.43 -12.85
C LEU A 269 4.07 -0.07 -11.91
N TRP A 270 4.84 -1.07 -11.45
CA TRP A 270 6.14 -0.82 -10.80
C TRP A 270 6.98 0.14 -11.64
N ASN A 271 7.18 -0.22 -12.91
CA ASN A 271 8.01 0.49 -13.87
C ASN A 271 7.58 1.94 -14.10
N ALA A 272 6.26 2.19 -14.17
CA ALA A 272 5.72 3.49 -14.60
C ALA A 272 5.25 4.39 -13.45
N MET A 273 4.85 3.81 -12.32
CA MET A 273 4.14 4.53 -11.26
C MET A 273 4.85 4.51 -9.91
N ILE A 274 5.83 3.64 -9.70
CA ILE A 274 6.57 3.52 -8.43
C ILE A 274 8.06 3.78 -8.61
N HIS A 275 8.72 3.02 -9.48
CA HIS A 275 10.13 3.17 -9.76
C HIS A 275 10.56 4.62 -10.08
N PRO A 276 9.79 5.43 -10.84
CA PRO A 276 10.21 6.81 -11.13
C PRO A 276 10.19 7.74 -9.91
N LEU A 277 9.55 7.33 -8.81
CA LEU A 277 9.55 8.05 -7.54
C LEU A 277 10.76 7.71 -6.67
N ARG A 278 11.62 6.73 -7.05
CA ARG A 278 12.71 6.18 -6.23
C ARG A 278 13.66 7.22 -5.62
N ASN A 279 13.83 8.36 -6.29
CA ASN A 279 14.71 9.43 -5.82
C ASN A 279 14.07 10.28 -4.70
N MET A 280 12.78 10.16 -4.45
CA MET A 280 12.10 10.86 -3.36
C MET A 280 12.50 10.28 -2.01
N THR A 281 12.87 11.15 -1.06
CA THR A 281 13.04 10.75 0.34
C THR A 281 11.66 10.53 0.97
N LEU A 282 11.40 9.34 1.54
CA LEU A 282 10.12 8.99 2.15
C LEU A 282 10.23 8.72 3.65
N LYS A 283 9.16 9.01 4.40
CA LYS A 283 8.95 8.51 5.76
C LYS A 283 8.34 7.12 5.76
N GLY A 284 7.45 6.80 4.82
CA GLY A 284 6.81 5.49 4.78
C GLY A 284 5.87 5.25 3.60
N VAL A 285 5.34 4.03 3.53
CA VAL A 285 4.38 3.59 2.50
C VAL A 285 3.11 3.05 3.15
N ILE A 286 1.96 3.27 2.50
CA ILE A 286 0.67 2.65 2.81
C ILE A 286 0.20 1.85 1.59
N TRP A 287 -0.22 0.61 1.81
CA TRP A 287 -0.60 -0.33 0.76
C TRP A 287 -2.02 -0.90 0.98
N TYR A 288 -2.84 -0.93 -0.06
CA TYR A 288 -4.15 -1.60 -0.01
C TYR A 288 -4.43 -2.33 -1.31
N GLN A 289 -4.08 -3.62 -1.32
CA GLN A 289 -4.25 -4.52 -2.44
C GLN A 289 -4.29 -5.97 -1.97
N GLY A 290 -4.91 -6.82 -2.79
CA GLY A 290 -4.87 -8.28 -2.68
C GLY A 290 -6.10 -8.93 -3.29
N GLU A 291 -7.18 -8.18 -3.49
CA GLU A 291 -8.45 -8.72 -3.97
C GLU A 291 -8.31 -9.35 -5.36
N SER A 292 -7.47 -8.77 -6.23
CA SER A 292 -7.21 -9.35 -7.57
C SER A 292 -6.34 -10.61 -7.54
N ASN A 293 -5.71 -10.94 -6.41
CA ASN A 293 -4.92 -12.17 -6.26
C ASN A 293 -5.72 -13.32 -5.64
N VAL A 294 -6.99 -13.12 -5.26
CA VAL A 294 -7.85 -14.18 -4.68
C VAL A 294 -7.93 -15.42 -5.59
N ASN A 295 -7.95 -15.21 -6.91
CA ASN A 295 -8.01 -16.26 -7.93
C ASN A 295 -6.81 -16.24 -8.89
N PHE A 296 -5.71 -15.57 -8.52
CA PHE A 296 -4.53 -15.45 -9.38
C PHE A 296 -3.23 -15.46 -8.57
N ASN A 297 -2.44 -16.52 -8.74
CA ASN A 297 -1.19 -16.77 -8.01
C ASN A 297 -1.31 -16.59 -6.50
N ARG A 298 -2.48 -16.92 -5.94
CA ARG A 298 -2.83 -16.70 -4.54
C ARG A 298 -1.77 -17.21 -3.58
N ASP A 299 -1.33 -18.46 -3.77
CA ASP A 299 -0.40 -19.13 -2.87
C ASP A 299 1.01 -18.53 -2.95
N LEU A 300 1.35 -17.81 -4.03
CA LEU A 300 2.61 -17.07 -4.15
C LEU A 300 2.58 -15.72 -3.42
N TYR A 301 1.40 -15.24 -2.98
CA TYR A 301 1.26 -13.94 -2.32
C TYR A 301 2.08 -13.86 -1.02
N ASN A 302 2.23 -14.99 -0.30
CA ASN A 302 3.05 -15.07 0.91
C ASN A 302 4.54 -14.83 0.64
N CYS A 303 4.98 -14.89 -0.62
CA CYS A 303 6.33 -14.60 -1.07
C CYS A 303 6.40 -13.23 -1.74
N THR A 304 5.50 -12.98 -2.70
CA THR A 304 5.57 -11.77 -3.54
C THR A 304 5.33 -10.50 -2.73
N PHE A 305 4.46 -10.52 -1.71
CA PHE A 305 4.21 -9.33 -0.91
C PHE A 305 5.38 -8.93 0.00
N PRO A 306 5.99 -9.84 0.79
CA PRO A 306 7.23 -9.52 1.50
C PRO A 306 8.36 -9.05 0.57
N LEU A 307 8.57 -9.71 -0.57
CA LEU A 307 9.62 -9.28 -1.52
C LEU A 307 9.30 -7.97 -2.23
N LEU A 308 8.03 -7.60 -2.42
CA LEU A 308 7.64 -6.28 -2.89
C LEU A 308 8.09 -5.23 -1.87
N ILE A 309 7.79 -5.45 -0.59
CA ILE A 309 8.15 -4.51 0.49
C ILE A 309 9.67 -4.32 0.55
N ASP A 310 10.43 -5.40 0.59
CA ASP A 310 11.89 -5.35 0.71
C ASP A 310 12.53 -4.70 -0.51
N ASP A 311 11.99 -4.95 -1.70
CA ASP A 311 12.49 -4.37 -2.93
C ASP A 311 12.18 -2.87 -3.06
N TRP A 312 10.98 -2.45 -2.65
CA TRP A 312 10.64 -1.03 -2.58
C TRP A 312 11.56 -0.33 -1.59
N ARG A 313 11.78 -0.92 -0.41
CA ARG A 313 12.74 -0.44 0.59
C ARG A 313 14.13 -0.23 0.04
N GLN A 314 14.68 -1.24 -0.63
CA GLN A 314 15.98 -1.13 -1.31
C GLN A 314 15.97 -0.03 -2.37
N THR A 315 14.96 0.00 -3.24
CA THR A 315 14.91 0.93 -4.37
C THR A 315 14.84 2.39 -3.93
N PHE A 316 13.97 2.71 -2.96
CA PHE A 316 13.88 4.06 -2.42
C PHE A 316 15.10 4.44 -1.58
N HIS A 317 15.70 3.50 -0.85
CA HIS A 317 16.96 3.75 -0.14
C HIS A 317 18.07 4.13 -1.12
N ASP A 318 18.30 3.33 -2.17
CA ASP A 318 19.36 3.59 -3.15
C ASP A 318 19.09 4.84 -3.98
N GLY A 319 17.87 4.96 -4.52
CA GLY A 319 17.47 6.09 -5.36
C GLY A 319 17.57 7.42 -4.62
N SER A 320 17.23 7.44 -3.34
CA SER A 320 17.36 8.64 -2.50
C SER A 320 18.77 8.86 -1.94
N GLN A 321 19.81 8.18 -2.44
CA GLN A 321 21.19 8.28 -1.92
C GLN A 321 21.30 7.97 -0.41
N GLY A 322 20.58 6.94 0.01
CA GLY A 322 20.54 6.47 1.39
C GLY A 322 19.71 7.33 2.34
N GLN A 323 19.00 8.36 1.85
CA GLN A 323 18.23 9.27 2.71
C GLN A 323 16.92 8.66 3.22
N THR A 324 16.24 7.87 2.39
CA THR A 324 15.12 7.05 2.86
C THR A 324 15.69 5.93 3.72
N GLU A 325 15.19 5.78 4.95
CA GLU A 325 15.63 4.72 5.86
C GLU A 325 15.47 3.33 5.23
N ARG A 326 16.50 2.48 5.36
CA ARG A 326 16.51 1.17 4.70
C ARG A 326 15.31 0.29 5.07
N LEU A 327 14.91 0.32 6.34
CA LEU A 327 13.74 -0.38 6.83
C LEU A 327 12.62 0.60 7.15
N PHE A 328 12.34 1.56 6.25
CA PHE A 328 11.27 2.52 6.50
C PHE A 328 9.90 1.82 6.75
N PRO A 329 9.02 2.42 7.57
CA PRO A 329 7.71 1.89 7.91
C PRO A 329 6.83 1.56 6.70
N PHE A 330 6.30 0.34 6.68
CA PHE A 330 5.37 -0.12 5.63
C PHE A 330 4.02 -0.52 6.24
N GLY A 331 2.97 0.23 5.95
CA GLY A 331 1.62 -0.04 6.40
C GLY A 331 0.82 -0.75 5.32
N PHE A 332 -0.03 -1.71 5.69
CA PHE A 332 -1.01 -2.25 4.75
C PHE A 332 -2.38 -2.49 5.38
N VAL A 333 -3.40 -2.62 4.53
CA VAL A 333 -4.76 -2.95 4.94
C VAL A 333 -5.04 -4.43 4.66
N GLN A 334 -5.35 -5.19 5.71
CA GLN A 334 -5.83 -6.56 5.54
C GLN A 334 -7.19 -6.51 4.85
N LEU A 335 -7.42 -7.37 3.86
CA LEU A 335 -8.65 -7.29 3.06
C LEU A 335 -9.91 -7.38 3.92
N SER A 336 -10.90 -6.56 3.58
CA SER A 336 -12.26 -6.61 4.15
C SER A 336 -13.03 -7.80 3.57
N SER A 337 -14.34 -7.85 3.82
CA SER A 337 -15.24 -8.91 3.36
C SER A 337 -15.76 -8.67 1.95
N TYR A 338 -16.07 -9.75 1.25
CA TYR A 338 -16.65 -9.71 -0.10
C TYR A 338 -17.78 -10.73 -0.23
N LEU A 339 -18.95 -10.30 -0.72
CA LEU A 339 -20.05 -11.18 -1.11
C LEU A 339 -19.83 -11.60 -2.58
N SER A 340 -19.16 -12.73 -2.81
CA SER A 340 -19.16 -13.38 -4.13
C SER A 340 -20.29 -14.40 -4.22
N GLY A 341 -21.02 -14.39 -5.33
CA GLY A 341 -22.24 -15.20 -5.54
C GLY A 341 -22.04 -16.70 -5.77
N GLU A 342 -20.80 -17.19 -5.77
CA GLU A 342 -20.50 -18.61 -5.91
C GLU A 342 -19.34 -18.98 -4.97
N ALA A 343 -19.44 -20.20 -4.42
CA ALA A 343 -18.56 -20.77 -3.43
C ALA A 343 -17.14 -20.99 -3.99
N LEU A 344 -16.20 -20.11 -3.63
CA LEU A 344 -14.76 -20.34 -3.77
C LEU A 344 -14.15 -20.29 -2.37
N HIS A 345 -14.12 -21.48 -1.76
CA HIS A 345 -14.31 -21.69 -0.32
C HIS A 345 -13.29 -21.01 0.60
N ASP A 346 -12.02 -20.79 0.20
CA ASP A 346 -11.00 -20.22 1.11
C ASP A 346 -10.14 -19.10 0.49
N GLY A 347 -10.45 -18.61 -0.72
CA GLY A 347 -9.52 -17.74 -1.45
C GLY A 347 -9.25 -16.38 -0.77
N LEU A 348 -10.29 -15.68 -0.33
CA LEU A 348 -10.15 -14.41 0.38
C LEU A 348 -9.48 -14.56 1.75
N PRO A 349 -9.88 -15.50 2.64
CA PRO A 349 -9.18 -15.70 3.91
C PRO A 349 -7.72 -16.15 3.72
N GLN A 350 -7.40 -16.93 2.68
CA GLN A 350 -6.01 -17.26 2.33
C GLN A 350 -5.20 -16.02 1.94
N ILE A 351 -5.73 -15.09 1.13
CA ILE A 351 -5.03 -13.83 0.87
C ILE A 351 -4.83 -13.02 2.16
N ARG A 352 -5.84 -12.93 3.05
CA ARG A 352 -5.68 -12.24 4.35
C ARG A 352 -4.56 -12.83 5.20
N TRP A 353 -4.37 -14.15 5.12
CA TRP A 353 -3.28 -14.87 5.77
C TRP A 353 -1.92 -14.58 5.11
N HIS A 354 -1.84 -14.73 3.79
CA HIS A 354 -0.65 -14.46 2.98
C HIS A 354 -0.17 -13.00 3.07
N GLN A 355 -1.08 -12.04 3.29
CA GLN A 355 -0.73 -10.63 3.55
C GLN A 355 0.18 -10.46 4.78
N THR A 356 0.19 -11.42 5.70
CA THR A 356 1.05 -11.43 6.89
C THR A 356 2.27 -12.35 6.75
N ALA A 357 2.58 -12.79 5.52
CA ALA A 357 3.60 -13.81 5.26
C ALA A 357 3.36 -15.13 6.01
N ASP A 358 2.09 -15.46 6.26
CA ASP A 358 1.62 -16.65 6.97
C ASP A 358 1.94 -16.68 8.47
N PHE A 359 1.95 -15.51 9.13
CA PHE A 359 2.13 -15.40 10.59
C PHE A 359 0.84 -15.00 11.35
N GLY A 360 -0.14 -14.40 10.66
CA GLY A 360 -1.34 -13.81 11.28
C GLY A 360 -1.13 -12.42 11.87
N TYR A 361 0.12 -11.99 12.02
CA TYR A 361 0.51 -10.67 12.52
C TYR A 361 1.72 -10.12 11.78
N VAL A 362 1.89 -8.81 11.92
CA VAL A 362 3.12 -8.05 11.58
C VAL A 362 3.42 -7.12 12.76
N PRO A 363 4.61 -6.51 12.91
CA PRO A 363 5.83 -6.94 12.26
C PRO A 363 6.14 -8.39 12.66
N ASN A 364 6.76 -9.12 11.74
CA ASN A 364 7.23 -10.48 11.97
C ASN A 364 8.62 -10.63 11.32
N GLN A 365 9.22 -11.82 11.42
CA GLN A 365 10.58 -12.07 10.93
C GLN A 365 10.76 -11.82 9.42
N ARG A 366 9.70 -11.96 8.62
CA ARG A 366 9.71 -11.73 7.17
C ARG A 366 9.29 -10.31 6.78
N MET A 367 8.67 -9.57 7.70
CA MET A 367 8.12 -8.24 7.46
C MET A 367 8.44 -7.31 8.64
N PRO A 368 9.73 -6.98 8.87
CA PRO A 368 10.11 -6.05 9.94
C PRO A 368 9.61 -4.64 9.63
N ASN A 369 9.37 -3.85 10.68
CA ASN A 369 8.84 -2.49 10.60
C ASN A 369 7.59 -2.33 9.70
N THR A 370 6.72 -3.34 9.75
CA THR A 370 5.47 -3.38 9.00
C THR A 370 4.28 -3.37 9.96
N PHE A 371 3.24 -2.62 9.63
CA PHE A 371 2.00 -2.56 10.42
C PHE A 371 0.77 -2.83 9.55
N MET A 372 -0.30 -3.33 10.18
CA MET A 372 -1.50 -3.78 9.49
C MET A 372 -2.74 -3.14 10.09
N ALA A 373 -3.60 -2.59 9.24
CA ALA A 373 -4.99 -2.29 9.59
C ALA A 373 -5.87 -3.49 9.24
N ALA A 374 -6.31 -4.24 10.25
CA ALA A 374 -7.34 -5.25 10.05
C ALA A 374 -8.63 -4.57 9.58
N ALA A 375 -9.19 -4.97 8.43
CA ALA A 375 -10.47 -4.45 7.92
C ALA A 375 -11.57 -5.52 7.85
N VAL A 376 -11.33 -6.68 8.45
CA VAL A 376 -12.22 -7.85 8.42
C VAL A 376 -13.64 -7.59 8.96
N ASP A 377 -13.77 -6.65 9.91
CA ASP A 377 -15.05 -6.23 10.50
C ASP A 377 -15.65 -4.99 9.82
N LEU A 378 -15.04 -4.49 8.74
CA LEU A 378 -15.49 -3.29 8.02
C LEU A 378 -16.19 -3.67 6.72
N CYS A 379 -17.07 -4.66 6.77
CA CYS A 379 -17.85 -5.10 5.61
C CYS A 379 -18.95 -4.08 5.27
N ASP A 380 -19.40 -4.05 4.01
CA ASP A 380 -20.42 -3.11 3.55
C ASP A 380 -21.28 -3.74 2.44
N ARG A 381 -22.31 -4.48 2.84
CA ARG A 381 -23.19 -5.20 1.90
C ARG A 381 -23.87 -4.26 0.90
N ASN A 382 -24.12 -3.03 1.32
CA ASN A 382 -24.90 -2.04 0.59
C ASN A 382 -24.00 -0.98 -0.08
N SER A 383 -22.71 -1.26 -0.25
CA SER A 383 -21.83 -0.34 -0.96
C SER A 383 -22.30 -0.20 -2.41
N PRO A 384 -22.55 1.03 -2.91
CA PRO A 384 -22.93 1.26 -4.30
C PRO A 384 -21.79 0.94 -5.27
N PHE A 385 -20.58 0.70 -4.76
CA PHE A 385 -19.42 0.30 -5.53
C PHE A 385 -19.20 -1.22 -5.46
N GLY A 386 -20.13 -1.98 -4.89
CA GLY A 386 -20.03 -3.42 -4.66
C GLY A 386 -19.48 -3.73 -3.26
N SER A 387 -19.89 -4.87 -2.71
CA SER A 387 -19.59 -5.26 -1.31
C SER A 387 -18.09 -5.40 -1.00
N ILE A 388 -17.27 -5.56 -2.04
CA ILE A 388 -15.80 -5.57 -1.99
C ILE A 388 -15.18 -4.20 -1.66
N HIS A 389 -15.94 -3.11 -1.82
CA HIS A 389 -15.49 -1.73 -1.64
C HIS A 389 -16.15 -1.08 -0.42
N PRO A 390 -15.70 -1.37 0.81
CA PRO A 390 -16.31 -0.82 2.01
C PRO A 390 -16.08 0.69 2.12
N ARG A 391 -17.14 1.42 2.50
CA ARG A 391 -17.13 2.88 2.60
C ARG A 391 -16.57 3.42 3.93
N ASP A 392 -16.40 2.61 4.97
CA ASP A 392 -15.75 3.04 6.22
C ASP A 392 -14.22 3.08 6.08
N LYS A 393 -13.72 4.06 5.31
CA LYS A 393 -12.28 4.31 5.17
C LYS A 393 -11.69 5.11 6.34
N GLN A 394 -12.53 5.75 7.15
CA GLN A 394 -12.08 6.42 8.37
C GLN A 394 -11.52 5.42 9.37
N THR A 395 -12.23 4.31 9.64
CA THR A 395 -11.73 3.29 10.55
C THR A 395 -10.47 2.61 9.99
N VAL A 396 -10.41 2.35 8.68
CA VAL A 396 -9.20 1.83 8.01
C VAL A 396 -8.00 2.76 8.24
N ALA A 397 -8.15 4.05 7.90
CA ALA A 397 -7.09 5.04 8.03
C ALA A 397 -6.68 5.28 9.49
N TYR A 398 -7.63 5.26 10.42
CA TYR A 398 -7.35 5.38 11.85
C TYR A 398 -6.50 4.20 12.36
N ARG A 399 -6.81 2.96 11.94
CA ARG A 399 -6.02 1.77 12.31
C ARG A 399 -4.60 1.82 11.71
N LEU A 400 -4.45 2.28 10.47
CA LEU A 400 -3.14 2.55 9.86
C LEU A 400 -2.37 3.62 10.64
N HIS A 401 -3.04 4.69 11.04
CA HIS A 401 -2.47 5.78 11.83
C HIS A 401 -1.94 5.30 13.19
N LEU A 402 -2.68 4.42 13.90
CA LEU A 402 -2.20 3.80 15.13
C LEU A 402 -0.90 2.99 14.89
N GLY A 403 -0.85 2.21 13.81
CA GLY A 403 0.34 1.44 13.43
C GLY A 403 1.53 2.33 13.09
N ALA A 404 1.30 3.43 12.36
CA ALA A 404 2.34 4.40 12.07
C ALA A 404 2.87 5.07 13.35
N ARG A 405 2.00 5.52 14.26
CA ARG A 405 2.43 6.07 15.56
C ARG A 405 3.30 5.09 16.34
N ALA A 406 2.90 3.82 16.40
CA ALA A 406 3.67 2.80 17.09
C ALA A 406 5.04 2.53 16.45
N LEU A 407 5.07 2.31 15.13
CA LEU A 407 6.28 1.82 14.46
C LEU A 407 7.15 2.92 13.83
N ALA A 408 6.54 3.94 13.23
CA ALA A 408 7.25 5.04 12.56
C ALA A 408 7.71 6.15 13.52
N TYR A 409 7.00 6.31 14.64
CA TYR A 409 7.23 7.37 15.63
C TYR A 409 7.54 6.86 17.04
N GLY A 410 7.59 5.53 17.24
CA GLY A 410 8.05 4.90 18.48
C GLY A 410 7.10 5.06 19.67
N GLU A 411 5.83 5.38 19.43
CA GLU A 411 4.85 5.55 20.50
C GLU A 411 4.38 4.20 21.08
N LYS A 412 4.17 4.14 22.40
CA LYS A 412 3.65 2.93 23.07
C LYS A 412 2.12 2.90 23.00
N LEU A 413 1.59 2.32 21.93
CA LEU A 413 0.14 2.24 21.65
C LEU A 413 -0.27 0.82 21.26
N ILE A 414 -1.52 0.48 21.55
CA ILE A 414 -2.15 -0.72 21.02
C ILE A 414 -2.65 -0.40 19.60
N PHE A 415 -2.05 -1.05 18.61
CA PHE A 415 -2.39 -0.85 17.20
C PHE A 415 -2.82 -2.14 16.50
N GLN A 416 -2.87 -3.27 17.22
CA GLN A 416 -3.29 -4.57 16.71
C GLN A 416 -4.38 -5.18 17.58
N GLY A 417 -5.21 -6.00 16.96
CA GLY A 417 -6.14 -6.83 17.68
C GLY A 417 -5.44 -7.94 18.46
N PRO A 418 -6.18 -8.61 19.37
CA PRO A 418 -5.65 -9.71 20.14
C PRO A 418 -5.45 -10.95 19.26
N LEU A 419 -4.31 -11.61 19.46
CA LEU A 419 -3.99 -12.91 18.90
C LEU A 419 -3.66 -13.87 20.03
N PRO A 420 -4.03 -15.16 19.93
CA PRO A 420 -3.71 -16.13 20.97
C PRO A 420 -2.20 -16.34 21.02
N GLN A 421 -1.65 -16.33 22.24
CA GLN A 421 -0.26 -16.68 22.50
C GLN A 421 -0.08 -18.20 22.64
N LYS A 422 -1.11 -18.89 23.13
CA LYS A 422 -1.09 -20.33 23.41
C LYS A 422 -2.44 -20.95 23.10
N ILE A 423 -2.41 -22.15 22.53
CA ILE A 423 -3.60 -22.94 22.14
C ILE A 423 -3.40 -24.36 22.67
N GLU A 424 -4.17 -24.74 23.69
CA GLU A 424 -3.96 -26.00 24.41
C GLU A 424 -5.19 -26.89 24.35
N LEU A 425 -4.96 -28.17 24.06
CA LEU A 425 -5.98 -29.20 24.14
C LEU A 425 -6.21 -29.61 25.60
N LEU A 426 -7.44 -29.45 26.07
CA LEU A 426 -7.91 -29.98 27.35
C LEU A 426 -8.59 -31.33 27.09
N ALA A 427 -7.78 -32.38 27.02
CA ALA A 427 -8.18 -33.73 26.58
C ALA A 427 -9.36 -34.29 27.40
N ASP A 428 -9.40 -34.04 28.70
CA ASP A 428 -10.42 -34.59 29.61
C ASP A 428 -11.80 -33.95 29.42
N THR A 429 -11.89 -32.77 28.78
CA THR A 429 -13.12 -31.98 28.67
C THR A 429 -13.59 -31.78 27.24
N GLY A 430 -12.83 -32.23 26.23
CA GLY A 430 -13.14 -31.95 24.82
C GLY A 430 -13.13 -30.46 24.48
N LEU A 431 -12.27 -29.69 25.16
CA LEU A 431 -12.16 -28.24 24.99
C LEU A 431 -10.77 -27.85 24.48
N LEU A 432 -10.72 -26.73 23.76
CA LEU A 432 -9.48 -26.06 23.37
C LEU A 432 -9.38 -24.73 24.11
N ASN A 433 -8.34 -24.52 24.90
CA ASN A 433 -8.14 -23.28 25.66
C ASN A 433 -7.15 -22.35 24.94
N LEU A 434 -7.61 -21.15 24.61
CA LEU A 434 -6.81 -20.10 24.01
C LEU A 434 -6.42 -19.09 25.08
N THR A 435 -5.12 -18.82 25.23
CA THR A 435 -4.61 -17.79 26.13
C THR A 435 -4.10 -16.60 25.34
N TYR A 436 -4.51 -15.40 25.71
CA TYR A 436 -4.14 -14.14 25.05
C TYR A 436 -3.21 -13.30 25.93
N SER A 437 -2.16 -12.74 25.32
CA SER A 437 -1.27 -11.79 25.99
C SER A 437 -1.90 -10.39 26.13
N GLN A 438 -2.83 -10.05 25.23
CA GLN A 438 -3.62 -8.83 25.28
C GLN A 438 -4.99 -9.10 25.90
N PRO A 439 -5.58 -8.13 26.64
CA PRO A 439 -6.92 -8.31 27.16
C PRO A 439 -7.95 -8.33 26.02
N ILE A 440 -8.84 -9.33 26.06
CA ILE A 440 -9.88 -9.56 25.07
C ILE A 440 -11.26 -9.13 25.57
N LYS A 441 -12.12 -8.78 24.63
CA LYS A 441 -13.57 -8.64 24.79
C LYS A 441 -14.26 -9.54 23.78
N VAL A 442 -15.00 -10.52 24.30
CA VAL A 442 -15.95 -11.31 23.53
C VAL A 442 -17.25 -10.52 23.45
N GLN A 443 -17.54 -9.91 22.29
CA GLN A 443 -18.76 -9.10 22.10
C GLN A 443 -20.02 -9.96 22.03
N ARG A 444 -19.89 -11.15 21.43
CA ARG A 444 -20.95 -12.16 21.32
C ARG A 444 -20.32 -13.55 21.24
N ARG A 445 -21.06 -14.56 21.70
CA ARG A 445 -20.72 -15.96 21.39
C ARG A 445 -21.00 -16.23 19.91
N ASP A 446 -20.20 -17.09 19.33
CA ASP A 446 -20.31 -17.51 17.93
C ASP A 446 -20.01 -19.01 17.85
N ASP A 447 -20.76 -19.71 17.01
CA ASP A 447 -20.70 -21.16 16.85
C ASP A 447 -19.89 -21.61 15.63
N LYS A 448 -19.48 -20.68 14.75
CA LYS A 448 -18.94 -20.99 13.42
C LYS A 448 -17.66 -20.25 13.06
N ILE A 449 -17.35 -19.14 13.73
CA ILE A 449 -16.19 -18.32 13.36
C ILE A 449 -14.83 -19.00 13.62
N PHE A 450 -14.80 -19.93 14.58
CA PHE A 450 -13.67 -20.79 14.84
C PHE A 450 -13.93 -22.15 14.22
N GLU A 451 -12.90 -22.72 13.60
CA GLU A 451 -12.94 -24.07 13.05
C GLU A 451 -11.69 -24.83 13.49
N VAL A 452 -11.87 -26.08 13.90
CA VAL A 452 -10.80 -27.02 14.25
C VAL A 452 -10.57 -27.98 13.09
N SER A 453 -9.32 -28.21 12.74
CA SER A 453 -8.91 -29.22 11.77
C SER A 453 -8.86 -30.58 12.49
N CYS A 454 -9.76 -31.48 12.12
CA CYS A 454 -9.88 -32.82 12.66
C CYS A 454 -9.33 -33.82 11.63
N CYS A 455 -8.26 -34.55 11.98
CA CYS A 455 -7.52 -35.38 11.04
C CYS A 455 -7.59 -36.87 11.38
N SER A 456 -7.97 -37.68 10.38
CA SER A 456 -8.00 -39.14 10.38
C SER A 456 -7.29 -39.66 9.13
N ASP A 457 -6.39 -40.65 9.25
CA ASP A 457 -5.70 -41.29 8.12
C ASP A 457 -5.16 -40.31 7.04
N HIS A 458 -4.46 -39.26 7.48
CA HIS A 458 -3.88 -38.18 6.65
C HIS A 458 -4.90 -37.28 5.90
N GLN A 459 -6.20 -37.44 6.13
CA GLN A 459 -7.22 -36.52 5.66
C GLN A 459 -7.71 -35.66 6.82
N CYS A 460 -7.80 -34.35 6.58
CA CYS A 460 -8.24 -33.39 7.59
C CYS A 460 -9.50 -32.68 7.13
N THR A 461 -10.45 -32.51 8.04
CA THR A 461 -11.68 -31.76 7.82
C THR A 461 -11.75 -30.58 8.78
N TRP A 462 -12.23 -29.43 8.32
CA TRP A 462 -12.48 -28.27 9.18
C TRP A 462 -13.89 -28.36 9.74
N LEU A 463 -14.01 -28.41 11.06
CA LEU A 463 -15.27 -28.51 11.80
C LEU A 463 -15.47 -27.26 12.66
N PRO A 464 -16.71 -26.73 12.80
CA PRO A 464 -16.97 -25.63 13.71
C PRO A 464 -16.54 -25.95 15.14
N ALA A 465 -15.92 -24.97 15.81
CA ALA A 465 -15.48 -25.03 17.20
C ALA A 465 -16.17 -23.92 18.02
N PRO A 466 -17.41 -24.14 18.50
CA PRO A 466 -18.20 -23.10 19.17
C PRO A 466 -17.51 -22.50 20.41
N MET A 467 -17.70 -21.20 20.62
CA MET A 467 -17.22 -20.54 21.84
C MET A 467 -17.96 -21.04 23.09
N ASP A 468 -17.21 -21.43 24.11
CA ASP A 468 -17.73 -21.88 25.40
C ASP A 468 -17.50 -20.81 26.50
N THR A 469 -16.63 -21.07 27.47
CA THR A 469 -16.31 -20.14 28.56
C THR A 469 -15.24 -19.13 28.12
N PHE A 470 -15.30 -17.91 28.66
CA PHE A 470 -14.32 -16.87 28.36
C PHE A 470 -14.10 -15.94 29.54
N SER A 471 -12.91 -15.35 29.59
CA SER A 471 -12.51 -14.29 30.51
C SER A 471 -11.90 -13.12 29.71
N THR A 472 -11.30 -12.15 30.38
CA THR A 472 -10.54 -11.09 29.72
C THR A 472 -9.21 -11.57 29.13
N GLN A 473 -8.76 -12.81 29.40
CA GLN A 473 -7.47 -13.34 28.92
C GLN A 473 -7.56 -14.73 28.30
N THR A 474 -8.68 -15.43 28.47
CA THR A 474 -8.85 -16.81 28.01
C THR A 474 -10.17 -16.99 27.25
N LEU A 475 -10.15 -17.90 26.28
CA LEU A 475 -11.35 -18.34 25.55
C LEU A 475 -11.27 -19.86 25.39
N ALA A 476 -12.26 -20.58 25.90
CA ALA A 476 -12.44 -22.00 25.66
C ALA A 476 -13.33 -22.20 24.44
N LEU A 477 -12.96 -23.14 23.57
CA LEU A 477 -13.73 -23.58 22.42
C LEU A 477 -14.14 -25.04 22.62
N ASN A 478 -15.38 -25.37 22.28
CA ASN A 478 -15.87 -26.72 22.28
C ASN A 478 -15.46 -27.42 20.97
N ILE A 479 -14.75 -28.54 21.08
CA ILE A 479 -14.29 -29.34 19.95
C ILE A 479 -14.82 -30.78 20.00
N THR A 480 -15.91 -31.06 20.74
CA THR A 480 -16.48 -32.41 20.86
C THR A 480 -17.01 -32.97 19.53
N SER A 481 -17.17 -32.11 18.51
CA SER A 481 -17.48 -32.49 17.13
C SER A 481 -16.30 -33.20 16.43
N CYS A 482 -15.07 -33.00 16.90
CA CYS A 482 -13.89 -33.68 16.39
C CYS A 482 -13.67 -34.99 17.15
N HIS A 483 -13.95 -36.12 16.49
CA HIS A 483 -13.74 -37.46 17.04
C HIS A 483 -12.34 -38.01 16.74
N ASP A 484 -11.60 -37.39 15.82
CA ASP A 484 -10.23 -37.74 15.47
C ASP A 484 -9.21 -36.81 16.14
N THR A 485 -7.99 -36.73 15.60
CA THR A 485 -6.92 -35.91 16.17
C THR A 485 -7.07 -34.43 15.76
N PRO A 486 -7.25 -33.49 16.71
CA PRO A 486 -7.30 -32.06 16.39
C PRO A 486 -5.88 -31.55 16.09
N ALA A 487 -5.65 -31.09 14.85
CA ALA A 487 -4.32 -30.71 14.36
C ALA A 487 -4.07 -29.19 14.35
N ALA A 488 -5.09 -28.40 14.02
CA ALA A 488 -4.97 -26.96 13.88
C ALA A 488 -6.28 -26.25 14.22
N LEU A 489 -6.19 -24.96 14.54
CA LEU A 489 -7.33 -24.07 14.76
C LEU A 489 -7.23 -22.90 13.77
N ARG A 490 -8.36 -22.49 13.19
CA ARG A 490 -8.47 -21.24 12.43
C ARG A 490 -9.60 -20.36 12.95
N TYR A 491 -9.45 -19.05 12.74
CA TYR A 491 -10.42 -18.03 13.14
C TYR A 491 -10.74 -17.10 11.97
N ALA A 492 -12.02 -16.76 11.81
CA ALA A 492 -12.54 -15.84 10.80
C ALA A 492 -12.14 -16.22 9.36
N TRP A 493 -12.13 -17.54 9.08
CA TRP A 493 -11.63 -18.11 7.84
C TRP A 493 -12.70 -18.22 6.74
N THR A 494 -13.49 -17.16 6.57
CA THR A 494 -14.50 -17.09 5.51
C THR A 494 -14.40 -15.76 4.76
N PRO A 495 -14.95 -15.66 3.53
CA PRO A 495 -15.00 -14.38 2.82
C PRO A 495 -15.75 -13.28 3.58
N TRP A 496 -16.69 -13.65 4.45
CA TRP A 496 -17.52 -12.75 5.24
C TRP A 496 -17.69 -13.28 6.68
N PRO A 497 -16.70 -13.10 7.56
CA PRO A 497 -16.67 -13.76 8.87
C PRO A 497 -17.55 -13.08 9.92
N CYS A 498 -17.87 -11.79 9.75
CA CYS A 498 -18.73 -11.05 10.67
C CYS A 498 -19.40 -9.85 9.98
N GLU A 499 -20.47 -9.36 10.59
CA GLU A 499 -21.15 -8.14 10.18
C GLU A 499 -20.39 -6.88 10.65
N TYR A 500 -20.74 -5.74 10.07
CA TYR A 500 -20.05 -4.47 10.27
C TYR A 500 -19.89 -4.12 11.75
N LYS A 501 -18.63 -4.08 12.22
CA LYS A 501 -18.20 -3.84 13.61
C LYS A 501 -18.79 -4.81 14.63
N GLN A 502 -19.14 -6.02 14.21
CA GLN A 502 -19.72 -7.06 15.04
C GLN A 502 -18.93 -8.37 14.97
N CYS A 503 -17.61 -8.30 14.83
CA CYS A 503 -16.79 -9.49 15.03
C CYS A 503 -16.90 -9.99 16.50
N PRO A 504 -16.88 -11.30 16.74
CA PRO A 504 -16.99 -11.83 18.10
C PRO A 504 -15.86 -11.38 19.04
N LEU A 505 -14.63 -11.24 18.52
CA LEU A 505 -13.44 -11.00 19.33
C LEU A 505 -12.77 -9.66 19.00
N TYR A 506 -12.63 -8.82 20.02
CA TYR A 506 -11.93 -7.53 19.97
C TYR A 506 -10.96 -7.41 21.14
N HIS A 507 -10.04 -6.46 21.06
CA HIS A 507 -9.31 -5.99 22.22
C HIS A 507 -10.27 -5.34 23.25
N LEU A 508 -9.97 -5.44 24.55
CA LEU A 508 -10.89 -5.04 25.62
C LEU A 508 -11.30 -3.55 25.57
N THR A 509 -10.31 -2.67 25.42
CA THR A 509 -10.50 -1.20 25.50
C THR A 509 -10.34 -0.49 24.17
N SER A 510 -9.93 -1.20 23.11
CA SER A 510 -9.74 -0.61 21.79
C SER A 510 -10.76 -1.19 20.81
N THR A 511 -11.01 -0.50 19.71
CA THR A 511 -11.96 -0.94 18.67
C THR A 511 -11.31 -1.86 17.62
N LEU A 512 -10.25 -2.57 18.03
CA LEU A 512 -9.43 -3.40 17.14
C LEU A 512 -9.92 -4.86 17.19
N PRO A 513 -10.38 -5.43 16.06
CA PRO A 513 -10.82 -6.82 15.98
C PRO A 513 -9.61 -7.74 16.00
N ALA A 514 -9.78 -8.95 16.53
CA ALA A 514 -8.81 -10.02 16.31
C ALA A 514 -8.66 -10.26 14.79
N PRO A 515 -7.43 -10.30 14.24
CA PRO A 515 -7.23 -10.64 12.85
C PRO A 515 -7.49 -12.14 12.61
N PRO A 516 -7.86 -12.56 11.39
CA PRO A 516 -7.89 -13.95 11.00
C PRO A 516 -6.54 -14.63 11.23
N PHE A 517 -6.56 -15.88 11.67
CA PHE A 517 -5.36 -16.68 11.83
C PHE A 517 -5.64 -18.16 11.60
N ILE A 518 -4.56 -18.90 11.35
CA ILE A 518 -4.50 -20.37 11.47
C ILE A 518 -3.28 -20.70 12.33
N ALA A 519 -3.42 -21.64 13.25
CA ALA A 519 -2.35 -22.02 14.16
C ALA A 519 -2.41 -23.53 14.47
N PRO A 520 -1.26 -24.21 14.58
CA PRO A 520 -1.22 -25.60 15.02
C PRO A 520 -1.66 -25.72 16.48
N ILE A 521 -2.30 -26.82 16.82
CA ILE A 521 -2.65 -27.14 18.21
C ILE A 521 -1.44 -27.81 18.85
N THR A 522 -0.90 -27.22 19.91
CA THR A 522 0.20 -27.84 20.66
C THR A 522 -0.38 -28.93 21.56
N ASN A 523 -0.01 -30.19 21.29
CA ASN A 523 -0.26 -31.27 22.25
C ASN A 523 0.60 -31.04 23.49
N PRO A 524 0.06 -31.17 24.72
CA PRO A 524 0.90 -31.26 25.89
C PRO A 524 1.86 -32.44 25.67
N SER A 525 3.16 -32.18 25.68
CA SER A 525 4.15 -33.25 25.61
C SER A 525 3.84 -34.24 26.75
N PRO A 526 3.71 -35.55 26.49
CA PRO A 526 3.57 -36.51 27.57
C PRO A 526 4.82 -36.36 28.44
N GLY A 527 4.61 -36.05 29.71
CA GLY A 527 5.67 -35.79 30.67
C GLY A 527 6.74 -36.86 30.57
N TYR A 528 7.96 -36.45 30.25
CA TYR A 528 9.13 -37.28 30.44
C TYR A 528 9.24 -37.49 31.95
N HIS A 529 8.67 -38.59 32.45
CA HIS A 529 8.92 -39.06 33.80
C HIS A 529 10.43 -39.27 33.89
N SER A 530 11.11 -38.31 34.49
CA SER A 530 12.44 -38.48 35.07
C SER A 530 12.36 -39.71 35.99
N ARG A 531 12.75 -40.87 35.47
CA ARG A 531 13.15 -42.00 36.31
C ARG A 531 14.41 -41.54 37.02
N THR A 532 14.23 -41.15 38.27
CA THR A 532 15.29 -41.15 39.27
C THR A 532 15.94 -42.53 39.28
N ALA A 533 17.17 -42.61 38.77
CA ALA A 533 18.05 -43.74 39.04
C ALA A 533 18.65 -43.53 40.43
N LYS A 534 18.47 -44.54 41.27
CA LYS A 534 19.30 -44.77 42.46
C LYS A 534 20.69 -45.21 42.05
#